data_AF-A0A9P5EZP3-F1
#
_entry.id   AF-A0A9P5EZP3-F1
#
_cell.length_a   1.000
_cell.length_b   1.000
_cell.length_c   1.000
_cell.angle_alpha   90.00
_cell.angle_beta   90.00
_cell.angle_gamma   90.00
#
_symmetry.space_group_name_H-M   'P 1'
#
loop_
_entity.id
_entity.type
_entity.pdbx_description
1 polymer ?
#
loop_
_entity_poly.entity_id
_entity_poly.type
_entity_poly.pdbx_seq_one_letter_code
_entity_poly.pdbx_strand_id
1 'polypeptide(L)'
;MPPKFRAFRYSYLRHTVDVRKLDKDSWVLLDNEWPRYFETKVAGLIQPADINILVKGTDGYYQLAAMMLGIGGGQRIKDKIGKTLADLHFSGHVPHYKEQLQRPLDHFLSKLKFESPIQRNTTSISIHDEYHWPALTMGPEDDWDPELRGPGISTSSYGKWKPPSPVKDISQLWFRQERQTLRRLPRSGAVVWMVHTYIEPLVKVVQEPGVPGRLASFVRSWDDELAL
;
A
#
# COMPACT_ATOMS: atom_id res chain seq x y z
N MET A 1 7.62 -21.12 12.04
CA MET A 1 7.71 -19.64 11.97
C MET A 1 6.87 -19.18 10.80
N PRO A 2 6.15 -18.04 10.88
CA PRO A 2 5.38 -17.57 9.74
C PRO A 2 6.32 -17.21 8.57
N PRO A 3 5.80 -17.22 7.33
CA PRO A 3 6.61 -16.92 6.17
C PRO A 3 7.27 -15.55 6.26
N LYS A 4 8.50 -15.45 5.74
CA LYS A 4 9.28 -14.19 5.77
C LYS A 4 8.60 -13.06 5.01
N PHE A 5 7.67 -13.34 4.10
CA PHE A 5 7.00 -12.34 3.27
C PHE A 5 5.81 -11.63 3.96
N ARG A 6 5.40 -12.03 5.17
CA ARG A 6 4.34 -11.28 5.88
C ARG A 6 4.89 -9.98 6.50
N ALA A 7 4.13 -8.89 6.43
CA ALA A 7 4.58 -7.55 6.84
C ALA A 7 4.69 -7.35 8.36
N PHE A 8 4.00 -8.14 9.17
CA PHE A 8 3.96 -7.98 10.64
C PHE A 8 5.03 -8.83 11.34
N ARG A 9 5.80 -8.18 12.21
CA ARG A 9 6.76 -8.81 13.13
C ARG A 9 6.17 -8.96 14.53
N TYR A 10 6.79 -9.79 15.36
CA TYR A 10 6.50 -9.81 16.79
C TYR A 10 7.17 -8.59 17.43
N SER A 11 6.39 -7.56 17.74
CA SER A 11 6.84 -6.38 18.46
C SER A 11 5.62 -5.63 19.00
N TYR A 12 5.50 -5.53 20.32
CA TYR A 12 4.45 -4.75 20.99
C TYR A 12 4.73 -3.24 20.99
N LEU A 13 5.88 -2.80 20.48
CA LEU A 13 6.42 -1.49 20.83
C LEU A 13 6.42 -0.46 19.69
N ARG A 14 6.00 -0.82 18.47
CA ARG A 14 5.73 0.09 17.33
C ARG A 14 5.38 -0.69 16.07
N HIS A 15 4.45 -0.16 15.28
CA HIS A 15 4.29 -0.50 13.86
C HIS A 15 5.58 -0.13 13.13
N THR A 16 6.46 -1.11 12.96
CA THR A 16 7.68 -0.94 12.20
C THR A 16 7.51 -1.64 10.87
N VAL A 17 7.52 -0.84 9.81
CA VAL A 17 7.63 -1.34 8.44
C VAL A 17 8.99 -2.02 8.32
N ASP A 18 8.98 -3.32 8.04
CA ASP A 18 10.22 -4.06 7.80
C ASP A 18 10.80 -3.65 6.44
N VAL A 19 12.02 -3.12 6.46
CA VAL A 19 12.77 -2.75 5.26
C VAL A 19 13.96 -3.69 5.12
N ARG A 20 14.07 -4.35 3.96
CA ARG A 20 15.14 -5.30 3.67
C ARG A 20 15.87 -4.87 2.41
N LYS A 21 17.18 -5.11 2.38
CA LYS A 21 17.95 -4.97 1.14
C LYS A 21 17.52 -6.03 0.14
N LEU A 22 17.54 -5.66 -1.13
CA LEU A 22 17.39 -6.55 -2.25
C LEU A 22 18.71 -6.65 -3.02
N ASP A 23 18.88 -7.78 -3.69
CA ASP A 23 19.89 -7.88 -4.74
C ASP A 23 19.55 -6.89 -5.87
N LYS A 24 20.58 -6.24 -6.41
CA LYS A 24 20.42 -5.16 -7.39
C LYS A 24 19.85 -5.65 -8.73
N ASP A 25 20.02 -6.93 -9.03
CA ASP A 25 19.57 -7.55 -10.27
C ASP A 25 18.24 -8.32 -10.05
N SER A 26 17.74 -8.34 -8.81
CA SER A 26 16.52 -9.04 -8.38
C SER A 26 15.51 -8.10 -7.67
N TRP A 27 15.37 -6.88 -8.16
CA TRP A 27 14.52 -5.83 -7.57
C TRP A 27 13.15 -5.68 -8.24
N VAL A 28 13.00 -6.22 -9.44
CA VAL A 28 11.73 -6.28 -10.16
C VAL A 28 10.87 -7.34 -9.46
N LEU A 29 9.63 -6.96 -9.15
CA LEU A 29 8.70 -7.87 -8.52
C LEU A 29 8.26 -8.94 -9.52
N LEU A 30 8.79 -10.14 -9.29
CA LEU A 30 8.29 -11.39 -9.85
C LEU A 30 7.57 -12.14 -8.73
N ASP A 31 6.48 -12.82 -9.05
CA ASP A 31 5.67 -13.54 -8.06
C ASP A 31 6.25 -14.93 -7.73
N ASN A 32 7.57 -14.99 -7.50
CA ASN A 32 8.32 -16.23 -7.25
C ASN A 32 8.40 -16.62 -5.76
N GLU A 33 8.08 -15.70 -4.85
CA GLU A 33 8.17 -15.92 -3.38
C GLU A 33 6.82 -16.27 -2.73
N TRP A 34 5.73 -16.30 -3.51
CA TRP A 34 4.41 -16.72 -3.05
C TRP A 34 3.91 -17.93 -3.84
N PRO A 35 4.34 -19.16 -3.47
CA PRO A 35 4.04 -20.38 -4.23
C PRO A 35 2.55 -20.60 -4.50
N ARG A 36 1.69 -20.19 -3.56
CA ARG A 36 0.24 -20.27 -3.70
C ARG A 36 -0.31 -19.41 -4.86
N TYR A 37 0.24 -18.21 -5.05
CA TYR A 37 -0.14 -17.33 -6.16
C TYR A 37 0.64 -17.64 -7.45
N PHE A 38 1.80 -18.25 -7.31
CA PHE A 38 2.56 -18.86 -8.40
C PHE A 38 1.82 -20.05 -9.03
N GLU A 39 0.97 -20.79 -8.32
CA GLU A 39 0.09 -21.81 -8.94
C GLU A 39 -1.03 -21.16 -9.76
N THR A 40 -1.50 -19.97 -9.37
CA THR A 40 -2.37 -19.12 -10.19
C THR A 40 -1.60 -18.33 -11.27
N LYS A 41 -0.35 -18.69 -11.60
CA LYS A 41 0.61 -17.99 -12.48
C LYS A 41 0.06 -17.38 -13.78
N VAL A 42 -0.98 -17.96 -14.36
CA VAL A 42 -1.65 -17.37 -15.53
C VAL A 42 -2.25 -16.01 -15.18
N ALA A 43 -2.75 -15.81 -13.95
CA ALA A 43 -3.20 -14.53 -13.43
C ALA A 43 -2.02 -13.62 -12.98
N GLY A 44 -0.91 -14.16 -12.50
CA GLY A 44 0.26 -13.37 -12.06
C GLY A 44 1.09 -12.73 -13.19
N LEU A 45 1.09 -13.34 -14.39
CA LEU A 45 1.57 -12.67 -15.62
C LEU A 45 0.60 -11.55 -16.10
N ILE A 46 -0.63 -11.55 -15.57
CA ILE A 46 -1.71 -10.61 -15.88
C ILE A 46 -1.89 -9.55 -14.77
N GLN A 47 -1.31 -9.75 -13.58
CA GLN A 47 -1.39 -8.80 -12.47
C GLN A 47 -0.08 -7.99 -12.34
N PRO A 48 0.07 -6.89 -13.10
CA PRO A 48 1.24 -6.04 -12.98
C PRO A 48 1.29 -5.42 -11.58
N ALA A 49 2.50 -5.29 -11.04
CA ALA A 49 2.71 -4.35 -9.94
C ALA A 49 2.41 -2.93 -10.44
N ASP A 50 1.79 -2.11 -9.59
CA ASP A 50 1.73 -0.68 -9.85
C ASP A 50 3.14 -0.11 -9.84
N ILE A 51 3.44 0.81 -10.75
CA ILE A 51 4.76 1.45 -10.85
C ILE A 51 4.59 2.93 -10.59
N ASN A 52 5.32 3.45 -9.61
CA ASN A 52 5.42 4.86 -9.32
C ASN A 52 6.84 5.33 -9.64
N ILE A 53 6.98 6.47 -10.31
CA ILE A 53 8.28 7.08 -10.59
C ILE A 53 8.36 8.40 -9.85
N LEU A 54 9.26 8.46 -8.88
CA LEU A 54 9.56 9.65 -8.12
C LEU A 54 10.81 10.34 -8.69
N VAL A 55 10.69 11.63 -9.01
CA VAL A 55 11.81 12.46 -9.47
C VAL A 55 12.10 13.51 -8.41
N LYS A 56 13.38 13.78 -8.16
CA LYS A 56 13.79 14.83 -7.23
C LYS A 56 13.73 16.17 -7.97
N GLY A 57 12.90 17.09 -7.47
CA GLY A 57 12.79 18.46 -7.95
C GLY A 57 14.03 19.29 -7.60
N THR A 58 14.11 20.49 -8.19
CA THR A 58 15.17 21.47 -7.90
C THR A 58 15.09 22.03 -6.48
N ASP A 59 13.90 22.01 -5.90
CA ASP A 59 13.60 22.31 -4.49
C ASP A 59 14.10 21.23 -3.51
N GLY A 60 14.56 20.09 -4.04
CA GLY A 60 15.11 18.97 -3.28
C GLY A 60 14.08 17.93 -2.85
N TYR A 61 12.78 18.14 -3.13
CA TYR A 61 11.71 17.21 -2.76
C TYR A 61 11.45 16.19 -3.87
N TYR A 62 10.98 14.99 -3.49
CA TYR A 62 10.57 13.99 -4.47
C TYR A 62 9.11 14.20 -4.87
N GLN A 63 8.85 14.21 -6.17
CA GLN A 63 7.53 14.36 -6.76
C GLN A 63 7.16 13.13 -7.57
N LEU A 64 5.87 12.75 -7.57
CA LEU A 64 5.37 11.68 -8.41
C LEU A 64 5.25 12.15 -9.87
N ALA A 65 6.23 11.77 -10.68
CA ALA A 65 6.37 12.21 -12.06
C ALA A 65 5.65 11.29 -13.06
N ALA A 66 5.51 10.00 -12.72
CA ALA A 66 4.74 9.07 -13.53
C ALA A 66 4.16 7.94 -12.66
N MET A 67 3.07 7.36 -13.14
CA MET A 67 2.40 6.25 -12.50
C MET A 67 1.82 5.29 -13.54
N MET A 68 2.01 3.99 -13.35
CA MET A 68 1.20 2.94 -13.95
C MET A 68 0.38 2.32 -12.83
N LEU A 69 -0.93 2.36 -12.97
CA LEU A 69 -1.88 1.98 -11.93
C LEU A 69 -2.88 0.97 -12.49
N GLY A 70 -2.93 -0.20 -11.88
CA GLY A 70 -3.91 -1.25 -12.15
C GLY A 70 -4.58 -1.78 -10.88
N ILE A 71 -3.87 -1.87 -9.74
CA ILE A 71 -4.34 -2.58 -8.52
C ILE A 71 -4.25 -1.73 -7.24
N GLY A 72 -4.34 -0.42 -7.39
CA GLY A 72 -4.01 0.52 -6.32
C GLY A 72 -5.05 0.67 -5.21
N GLY A 73 -6.19 -0.03 -5.24
CA GLY A 73 -7.13 -0.05 -4.12
C GLY A 73 -7.64 1.34 -3.73
N GLY A 74 -8.21 2.08 -4.67
CA GLY A 74 -8.84 3.38 -4.41
C GLY A 74 -7.97 4.60 -4.72
N GLN A 75 -6.90 4.42 -5.49
CA GLN A 75 -6.07 5.54 -5.95
C GLN A 75 -6.54 6.01 -7.31
N ARG A 76 -6.43 7.31 -7.59
CA ARG A 76 -6.61 7.86 -8.94
C ARG A 76 -5.37 8.65 -9.32
N ILE A 77 -4.88 8.45 -10.56
CA ILE A 77 -3.69 9.15 -11.06
C ILE A 77 -3.91 10.67 -11.02
N LYS A 78 -5.11 11.13 -11.40
CA LYS A 78 -5.48 12.57 -11.41
C LYS A 78 -5.35 13.25 -10.05
N ASP A 79 -5.51 12.49 -8.95
CA ASP A 79 -5.42 13.04 -7.59
C ASP A 79 -3.97 13.07 -7.07
N LYS A 80 -3.03 12.42 -7.76
CA LYS A 80 -1.68 12.15 -7.25
C LYS A 80 -0.56 12.75 -8.09
N ILE A 81 -0.71 12.74 -9.41
CA ILE A 81 0.38 13.08 -10.31
C ILE A 81 0.86 14.52 -10.06
N GLY A 82 2.18 14.72 -10.07
CA GLY A 82 2.82 16.02 -9.82
C GLY A 82 2.95 16.42 -8.34
N LYS A 83 2.25 15.76 -7.42
CA LYS A 83 2.37 16.05 -5.98
C LYS A 83 3.73 15.64 -5.42
N THR A 84 4.18 16.35 -4.39
CA THR A 84 5.34 15.92 -3.60
C THR A 84 4.99 14.67 -2.80
N LEU A 85 6.02 13.92 -2.37
CA LEU A 85 5.84 12.77 -1.50
C LEU A 85 5.11 13.15 -0.21
N ALA A 86 5.41 14.33 0.35
CA ALA A 86 4.73 14.82 1.54
C ALA A 86 3.24 15.07 1.26
N ASP A 87 2.90 15.77 0.16
CA ASP A 87 1.50 16.05 -0.20
C ASP A 87 0.70 14.78 -0.47
N LEU A 88 1.34 13.74 -1.04
CA LEU A 88 0.70 12.43 -1.23
C LEU A 88 0.31 11.79 0.10
N HIS A 89 1.15 11.89 1.13
CA HIS A 89 0.86 11.34 2.45
C HIS A 89 -0.12 12.23 3.24
N PHE A 90 -0.02 13.56 3.12
CA PHE A 90 -0.97 14.48 3.74
C PHE A 90 -2.37 14.34 3.17
N SER A 91 -2.52 14.33 1.84
CA SER A 91 -3.83 14.12 1.21
C SER A 91 -4.38 12.71 1.42
N GLY A 92 -3.49 11.72 1.60
CA GLY A 92 -3.85 10.37 2.01
C GLY A 92 -4.18 10.22 3.50
N HIS A 93 -4.09 11.30 4.30
CA HIS A 93 -4.32 11.30 5.74
C HIS A 93 -3.52 10.22 6.48
N VAL A 94 -2.25 10.02 6.10
CA VAL A 94 -1.41 9.01 6.74
C VAL A 94 -1.19 9.40 8.21
N PRO A 95 -1.59 8.53 9.17
CA PRO A 95 -1.50 8.83 10.60
C PRO A 95 -0.08 9.19 11.02
N HIS A 96 0.05 10.19 11.89
CA HIS A 96 1.32 10.65 12.46
C HIS A 96 2.40 11.04 11.42
N TYR A 97 2.03 11.31 10.16
CA TYR A 97 3.01 11.47 9.09
C TYR A 97 3.97 12.63 9.35
N LYS A 98 3.44 13.80 9.72
CA LYS A 98 4.25 15.01 9.96
C LYS A 98 5.19 14.84 11.15
N GLU A 99 4.68 14.26 12.23
CA GLU A 99 5.34 14.17 13.52
C GLU A 99 6.39 13.05 13.52
N GLN A 100 6.09 11.92 12.86
CA GLN A 100 6.88 10.69 13.00
C GLN A 100 7.50 10.18 11.70
N LEU A 101 6.93 10.44 10.52
CA LEU A 101 7.32 9.74 9.29
C LEU A 101 8.02 10.60 8.24
N GLN A 102 7.67 11.88 8.10
CA GLN A 102 8.16 12.74 7.02
C GLN A 102 9.68 12.85 7.03
N ARG A 103 10.28 13.32 8.14
CA ARG A 103 11.74 13.47 8.26
C ARG A 103 12.50 12.16 8.03
N PRO A 104 12.15 11.03 8.69
CA PRO A 104 12.80 9.75 8.41
C PRO A 104 12.68 9.30 6.96
N LEU A 105 11.52 9.47 6.32
CA LEU A 105 11.28 9.08 4.93
C LEU A 105 12.10 9.93 3.96
N ASP A 106 12.12 11.25 4.14
CA ASP A 106 12.92 12.17 3.34
C ASP A 106 14.41 11.85 3.47
N HIS A 107 14.86 11.60 4.71
CA HIS A 107 16.24 11.18 4.97
C HIS A 107 16.56 9.85 4.28
N PHE A 108 15.70 8.84 4.43
CA PHE A 108 15.86 7.53 3.79
C PHE A 108 15.98 7.66 2.27
N LEU A 109 15.05 8.36 1.62
CA LEU A 109 15.09 8.56 0.17
C LEU A 109 16.31 9.38 -0.27
N SER A 110 16.78 10.34 0.52
CA SER A 110 18.01 11.07 0.20
C SER A 110 19.25 10.18 0.18
N LYS A 111 19.26 9.09 0.97
CA LYS A 111 20.39 8.16 1.11
C LYS A 111 20.25 6.88 0.28
N LEU A 112 19.08 6.61 -0.30
CA LEU A 112 18.86 5.43 -1.14
C LEU A 112 19.84 5.43 -2.33
N LYS A 113 20.74 4.44 -2.38
CA LYS A 113 21.73 4.27 -3.46
C LYS A 113 21.19 3.34 -4.55
N PHE A 114 21.66 3.51 -5.79
CA PHE A 114 21.24 2.66 -6.91
C PHE A 114 21.64 1.18 -6.73
N GLU A 115 22.74 0.91 -6.02
CA GLU A 115 23.28 -0.43 -5.74
C GLU A 115 22.57 -1.15 -4.59
N SER A 116 21.69 -0.45 -3.88
CA SER A 116 21.04 -0.97 -2.68
C SER A 116 19.53 -0.76 -2.79
N PRO A 117 18.86 -1.41 -3.76
CA PRO A 117 17.41 -1.43 -3.74
C PRO A 117 16.93 -2.12 -2.46
N ILE A 118 15.69 -1.83 -2.13
CA ILE A 118 15.04 -2.36 -0.93
C ILE A 118 13.69 -2.96 -1.28
N GLN A 119 13.24 -3.85 -0.41
CA GLN A 119 11.84 -4.22 -0.28
C GLN A 119 11.30 -3.82 1.07
N ARG A 120 10.01 -3.52 1.10
CA ARG A 120 9.22 -3.33 2.31
C ARG A 120 7.82 -3.85 2.07
N ASN A 121 7.11 -4.15 3.15
CA ASN A 121 5.71 -4.55 3.03
C ASN A 121 4.82 -3.61 3.83
N THR A 122 3.67 -3.26 3.26
CA THR A 122 2.56 -2.60 3.97
C THR A 122 1.44 -3.61 4.14
N THR A 123 0.57 -3.34 5.11
CA THR A 123 -0.55 -4.23 5.40
C THR A 123 -1.72 -3.42 5.91
N SER A 124 -2.90 -3.75 5.40
CA SER A 124 -4.18 -3.21 5.84
C SER A 124 -5.21 -4.35 5.93
N ILE A 125 -6.31 -4.06 6.62
CA ILE A 125 -7.49 -4.91 6.66
C ILE A 125 -8.60 -4.14 5.95
N SER A 126 -9.25 -4.77 4.99
CA SER A 126 -10.39 -4.22 4.25
C SER A 126 -11.62 -5.08 4.47
N ILE A 127 -12.78 -4.58 4.04
CA ILE A 127 -14.05 -5.33 4.05
C ILE A 127 -14.47 -5.79 2.65
N HIS A 128 -13.57 -5.67 1.68
CA HIS A 128 -13.74 -5.98 0.27
C HIS A 128 -12.46 -6.60 -0.28
N ASP A 129 -12.58 -7.30 -1.40
CA ASP A 129 -11.49 -7.84 -2.21
C ASP A 129 -11.20 -7.05 -3.50
N GLU A 130 -11.81 -5.87 -3.64
CA GLU A 130 -11.65 -5.02 -4.81
C GLU A 130 -10.18 -4.55 -4.97
N TYR A 131 -9.52 -4.99 -6.04
CA TYR A 131 -8.14 -4.61 -6.35
C TYR A 131 -8.00 -3.19 -6.88
N HIS A 132 -8.91 -2.74 -7.74
CA HIS A 132 -8.77 -1.49 -8.49
C HIS A 132 -9.33 -0.31 -7.68
N TRP A 133 -10.64 -0.14 -7.71
CA TRP A 133 -11.38 0.89 -6.99
C TRP A 133 -12.42 0.23 -6.10
N PRO A 134 -12.43 0.49 -4.77
CA PRO A 134 -13.33 -0.21 -3.86
C PRO A 134 -14.68 0.53 -3.77
N ALA A 135 -15.56 0.28 -4.73
CA ALA A 135 -16.85 0.96 -4.80
C ALA A 135 -17.73 0.67 -3.57
N LEU A 136 -17.50 -0.46 -2.89
CA LEU A 136 -18.19 -0.79 -1.65
C LEU A 136 -17.93 0.23 -0.55
N THR A 137 -16.69 0.69 -0.39
CA THR A 137 -16.29 1.59 0.71
C THR A 137 -16.12 3.04 0.28
N MET A 138 -15.94 3.30 -1.02
CA MET A 138 -15.69 4.64 -1.56
C MET A 138 -16.81 5.15 -2.48
N GLY A 139 -17.78 4.32 -2.87
CA GLY A 139 -18.75 4.69 -3.91
C GLY A 139 -18.13 4.67 -5.31
N PRO A 140 -18.88 5.04 -6.37
CA PRO A 140 -18.36 4.98 -7.74
C PRO A 140 -17.16 5.91 -7.96
N GLU A 141 -16.13 5.45 -8.68
CA GLU A 141 -14.88 6.20 -8.88
C GLU A 141 -15.08 7.56 -9.56
N ASP A 142 -15.93 7.59 -10.58
CA ASP A 142 -16.23 8.79 -11.36
C ASP A 142 -16.93 9.86 -10.51
N ASP A 143 -17.69 9.41 -9.51
CA ASP A 143 -18.43 10.29 -8.60
C ASP A 143 -17.58 10.68 -7.37
N TRP A 144 -16.39 10.11 -7.17
CA TRP A 144 -15.60 10.33 -5.95
C TRP A 144 -15.08 11.76 -5.81
N ASP A 145 -15.38 12.33 -4.66
CA ASP A 145 -14.89 13.60 -4.14
C ASP A 145 -13.87 13.32 -3.01
N PRO A 146 -12.61 13.76 -3.16
CA PRO A 146 -11.56 13.51 -2.17
C PRO A 146 -11.75 14.28 -0.86
N GLU A 147 -12.50 15.38 -0.84
CA GLU A 147 -12.79 16.15 0.37
C GLU A 147 -13.93 15.51 1.17
N LEU A 148 -15.01 15.11 0.48
CA LEU A 148 -16.15 14.45 1.11
C LEU A 148 -15.88 12.98 1.46
N ARG A 149 -14.85 12.39 0.85
CA ARG A 149 -14.52 10.95 0.95
C ARG A 149 -15.73 10.06 0.59
N GLY A 150 -16.37 10.38 -0.52
CA GLY A 150 -17.51 9.66 -1.09
C GLY A 150 -18.00 10.33 -2.37
N PRO A 151 -19.22 10.01 -2.85
CA PRO A 151 -19.78 10.69 -4.00
C PRO A 151 -19.91 12.21 -3.78
N GLY A 152 -19.49 13.02 -4.76
CA GLY A 152 -19.57 14.48 -4.73
C GLY A 152 -21.00 15.01 -4.81
N ILE A 153 -21.28 16.18 -4.23
CA ILE A 153 -22.65 16.74 -4.10
C ILE A 153 -23.39 16.85 -5.44
N SER A 154 -22.67 17.14 -6.53
CA SER A 154 -23.22 17.30 -7.88
C SER A 154 -23.41 15.99 -8.64
N THR A 155 -23.06 14.85 -8.05
CA THR A 155 -23.02 13.55 -8.73
C THR A 155 -24.30 12.76 -8.57
N SER A 156 -24.53 11.80 -9.47
CA SER A 156 -25.76 11.01 -9.50
C SER A 156 -25.90 10.08 -8.28
N SER A 157 -24.78 9.72 -7.66
CA SER A 157 -24.71 8.82 -6.50
C SER A 157 -24.80 9.55 -5.16
N TYR A 158 -24.73 10.88 -5.14
CA TYR A 158 -24.84 11.67 -3.92
C TYR A 158 -26.17 11.40 -3.19
N GLY A 159 -26.08 11.16 -1.88
CA GLY A 159 -27.25 10.82 -1.05
C GLY A 159 -27.83 9.41 -1.27
N LYS A 160 -27.52 8.75 -2.40
CA LYS A 160 -27.99 7.39 -2.74
C LYS A 160 -27.03 6.31 -2.26
N TRP A 161 -25.74 6.48 -2.54
CA TRP A 161 -24.73 5.57 -2.01
C TRP A 161 -24.70 5.68 -0.49
N LYS A 162 -24.55 4.54 0.18
CA LYS A 162 -24.40 4.45 1.63
C LYS A 162 -23.15 3.65 1.93
N PRO A 163 -22.32 4.10 2.89
CA PRO A 163 -21.20 3.30 3.34
C PRO A 163 -21.71 1.98 3.92
N PRO A 164 -20.86 0.93 3.88
CA PRO A 164 -21.21 -0.38 4.38
C PRO A 164 -21.47 -0.33 5.89
N SER A 165 -22.35 -1.22 6.36
CA SER A 165 -22.60 -1.37 7.80
C SER A 165 -21.36 -1.89 8.53
N PRO A 166 -21.24 -1.65 9.84
CA PRO A 166 -20.15 -2.20 10.64
C PRO A 166 -19.98 -3.71 10.46
N VAL A 167 -18.72 -4.14 10.41
CA VAL A 167 -18.35 -5.55 10.30
C VAL A 167 -18.86 -6.31 11.52
N LYS A 168 -19.49 -7.47 11.29
CA LYS A 168 -20.02 -8.34 12.34
C LYS A 168 -19.22 -9.62 12.51
N ASP A 169 -18.56 -10.08 11.46
CA ASP A 169 -17.79 -11.31 11.46
C ASP A 169 -16.48 -11.19 10.68
N ILE A 170 -15.47 -11.94 11.11
CA ILE A 170 -14.14 -11.99 10.48
C ILE A 170 -14.19 -12.48 9.03
N SER A 171 -15.22 -13.23 8.63
CA SER A 171 -15.41 -13.67 7.24
C SER A 171 -15.70 -12.53 6.27
N GLN A 172 -16.10 -11.36 6.77
CA GLN A 172 -16.29 -10.15 5.97
C GLN A 172 -14.98 -9.36 5.78
N LEU A 173 -13.91 -9.77 6.47
CA LEU A 173 -12.62 -9.11 6.43
C LEU A 173 -11.68 -9.76 5.42
N TRP A 174 -10.93 -8.90 4.77
CA TRP A 174 -9.90 -9.25 3.81
C TRP A 174 -8.57 -8.70 4.28
N PHE A 175 -7.56 -9.54 4.18
CA PHE A 175 -6.18 -9.19 4.42
C PHE A 175 -5.57 -8.63 3.15
N ARG A 176 -5.15 -7.37 3.17
CA ARG A 176 -4.43 -6.73 2.07
C ARG A 176 -2.98 -6.53 2.46
N GLN A 177 -2.08 -6.96 1.59
CA GLN A 177 -0.66 -6.79 1.77
C GLN A 177 -0.03 -6.30 0.49
N GLU A 178 0.77 -5.26 0.58
CA GLU A 178 1.51 -4.76 -0.57
C GLU A 178 2.98 -5.06 -0.36
N ARG A 179 3.56 -5.81 -1.28
CA ARG A 179 5.01 -5.98 -1.40
C ARG A 179 5.52 -4.84 -2.26
N GLN A 180 6.40 -4.04 -1.69
CA GLN A 180 6.89 -2.83 -2.33
C GLN A 180 8.38 -2.93 -2.56
N THR A 181 8.86 -2.53 -3.73
CA THR A 181 10.30 -2.39 -3.98
C THR A 181 10.62 -0.96 -4.36
N LEU A 182 11.77 -0.47 -3.88
CA LEU A 182 12.26 0.86 -4.22
C LEU A 182 13.69 0.75 -4.75
N ARG A 183 13.92 1.27 -5.95
CA ARG A 183 15.23 1.33 -6.58
C ARG A 183 15.49 2.72 -7.17
N ARG A 184 16.66 3.28 -6.88
CA ARG A 184 17.16 4.43 -7.63
C ARG A 184 17.75 4.00 -8.97
N LEU A 185 17.37 4.66 -10.06
CA LEU A 185 17.93 4.44 -11.38
C LEU A 185 19.30 5.14 -11.51
N PRO A 186 20.34 4.47 -12.06
CA PRO A 186 21.71 4.98 -12.05
C PRO A 186 21.93 6.20 -12.95
N ARG A 187 21.17 6.34 -14.05
CA ARG A 187 21.33 7.44 -15.01
C ARG A 187 20.52 8.68 -14.66
N SER A 188 19.23 8.51 -14.36
CA SER A 188 18.32 9.62 -14.09
C SER A 188 18.26 10.03 -12.62
N GLY A 189 18.70 9.16 -11.71
CA GLY A 189 18.53 9.37 -10.27
C GLY A 189 17.08 9.26 -9.77
N ALA A 190 16.11 9.00 -10.66
CA ALA A 190 14.71 8.76 -10.31
C ALA A 190 14.58 7.51 -9.44
N VAL A 191 13.58 7.49 -8.55
CA VAL A 191 13.26 6.33 -7.72
C VAL A 191 12.05 5.63 -8.33
N VAL A 192 12.23 4.38 -8.73
CA VAL A 192 11.13 3.49 -9.12
C VAL A 192 10.62 2.81 -7.86
N TRP A 193 9.34 2.99 -7.58
CA TRP A 193 8.63 2.37 -6.47
C TRP A 193 7.53 1.46 -7.03
N MET A 194 7.77 0.15 -6.99
CA MET A 194 6.81 -0.85 -7.42
C MET A 194 5.96 -1.31 -6.23
N VAL A 195 4.68 -1.57 -6.46
CA VAL A 195 3.73 -2.03 -5.44
C VAL A 195 2.95 -3.21 -6.00
N HIS A 196 3.15 -4.40 -5.46
CA HIS A 196 2.37 -5.59 -5.81
C HIS A 196 1.43 -5.93 -4.66
N THR A 197 0.14 -5.94 -4.94
CA THR A 197 -0.91 -6.14 -3.94
C THR A 197 -1.40 -7.58 -3.93
N TYR A 198 -1.40 -8.19 -2.75
CA TYR A 198 -2.05 -9.46 -2.47
C TYR A 198 -3.29 -9.21 -1.61
N ILE A 199 -4.42 -9.81 -1.99
CA ILE A 199 -5.64 -9.81 -1.20
C ILE A 199 -6.09 -11.24 -0.91
N GLU A 200 -6.42 -11.53 0.35
CA GLU A 200 -6.84 -12.85 0.80
C GLU A 200 -7.92 -12.76 1.88
N PRO A 201 -8.94 -13.65 1.91
CA PRO A 201 -9.91 -13.68 3.00
C PRO A 201 -9.19 -13.83 4.34
N LEU A 202 -9.51 -13.00 5.33
CA LEU A 202 -8.81 -13.00 6.61
C LEU A 202 -8.93 -14.36 7.32
N VAL A 203 -10.08 -15.03 7.17
CA VAL A 203 -10.34 -16.40 7.64
C VAL A 203 -9.37 -17.45 7.12
N LYS A 204 -8.75 -17.24 5.95
CA LYS A 204 -7.71 -18.14 5.42
C LYS A 204 -6.34 -17.78 5.98
N VAL A 205 -6.03 -16.48 6.06
CA VAL A 205 -4.75 -15.99 6.61
C VAL A 205 -4.56 -16.44 8.06
N VAL A 206 -5.61 -16.45 8.87
CA VAL A 206 -5.54 -16.91 10.27
C VAL A 206 -5.40 -18.42 10.43
N GLN A 207 -5.44 -19.21 9.36
CA GLN A 207 -5.11 -20.64 9.42
C GLN A 207 -3.60 -20.88 9.37
N GLU A 208 -2.80 -19.88 8.98
CA GLU A 208 -1.35 -20.02 8.90
C GLU A 208 -0.68 -20.11 10.29
N PRO A 209 0.14 -21.14 10.56
CA PRO A 209 0.78 -21.30 11.86
C PRO A 209 1.59 -20.07 12.30
N GLY A 210 1.22 -19.52 13.47
CA GLY A 210 1.87 -18.35 14.07
C GLY A 210 1.42 -16.99 13.53
N VAL A 211 0.57 -16.95 12.49
CA VAL A 211 0.01 -15.71 11.95
C VAL A 211 -1.05 -15.09 12.87
N PRO A 212 -2.04 -15.84 13.43
CA PRO A 212 -3.08 -15.27 14.28
C PRO A 212 -2.54 -14.43 15.45
N GLY A 213 -1.55 -14.96 16.18
CA GLY A 213 -0.97 -14.26 17.33
C GLY A 213 -0.24 -12.97 16.93
N ARG A 214 0.45 -12.97 15.78
CA ARG A 214 1.13 -11.76 15.29
C ARG A 214 0.18 -10.73 14.74
N LEU A 215 -0.86 -11.16 14.02
CA LEU A 215 -1.91 -10.27 13.54
C LEU A 215 -2.64 -9.63 14.73
N ALA A 216 -2.99 -10.40 15.75
CA ALA A 216 -3.60 -9.87 16.98
C ALA A 216 -2.67 -8.85 17.68
N SER A 217 -1.37 -9.14 17.76
CA SER A 217 -0.40 -8.19 18.30
C SER A 217 -0.31 -6.92 17.46
N PHE A 218 -0.35 -7.03 16.13
CA PHE A 218 -0.27 -5.90 15.21
C PHE A 218 -1.52 -5.00 15.30
N VAL A 219 -2.72 -5.59 15.33
CA VAL A 219 -3.97 -4.82 15.48
C VAL A 219 -4.02 -4.14 16.85
N ARG A 220 -3.61 -4.83 17.93
CA ARG A 220 -3.59 -4.26 19.28
C ARG A 220 -2.56 -3.16 19.50
N SER A 221 -1.57 -3.03 18.62
CA SER A 221 -0.63 -1.91 18.72
C SER A 221 -1.13 -0.65 18.03
N TRP A 222 -2.20 -0.72 17.22
CA TRP A 222 -2.82 0.46 16.59
C TRP A 222 -3.36 1.39 17.66
N ASP A 223 -3.05 2.68 17.54
CA ASP A 223 -3.75 3.73 18.26
C ASP A 223 -5.03 4.12 17.51
N ASP A 224 -5.82 5.00 18.11
CA ASP A 224 -7.10 5.42 17.55
C ASP A 224 -6.94 6.10 16.17
N GLU A 225 -5.86 6.84 15.95
CA GLU A 225 -5.61 7.51 14.66
C GLU A 225 -5.27 6.49 13.56
N LEU A 226 -4.51 5.45 13.88
CA LEU A 226 -4.13 4.39 12.94
C LEU A 226 -5.24 3.35 12.70
N ALA A 227 -6.20 3.25 13.61
CA ALA A 227 -7.35 2.35 13.50
C ALA A 227 -8.51 2.93 12.65
N LEU A 228 -8.47 4.22 12.30
CA LEU A 228 -9.48 4.95 11.50
C LEU A 228 -9.19 4.91 9.99
#